data_AF-A0A100IBA7-F1
#
_entry.id   AF-A0A100IBA7-F1
#
_cell.length_a   1.000
_cell.length_b   1.000
_cell.length_c   1.000
_cell.angle_alpha   90.00
_cell.angle_beta   90.00
_cell.angle_gamma   90.00
#
_symmetry.space_group_name_H-M   'P 1'
#
loop_
_entity.id
_entity.type
_entity.pdbx_description
1 polymer ?
#
loop_
_entity_poly.entity_id
_entity_poly.type
_entity_poly.pdbx_seq_one_letter_code
_entity_poly.pdbx_strand_id
1 'polypeptide(L)'
;MPNPRPHPNQRKEKRPPLTHFLCLPLINATSLPQLESSLATFKASVPTLQPQHQHEHGHQHHQHAPQPQPQPLIPPSAHRPVGTLHLTLGVMSLPTPDRLSQAIRFLHSLDLEAMLRETQLSLPQTLPSEPTPPASPFLISLESLHAIPRAKAATVLHAAPVDPTNRLYPFCVKLRDRFFEEGFLVGDKPAEKPAEVAVEGGVTISGEEQQQQRQVDLAAGDSAEMASASVGSKPKVRPLLLHATIVNTIYAKGKGGGHGGRGGRGGDGRGDKRKRQYTFDAREILAKYRDYNPPGEGLKSTGTVPSMGVIENEGSETGSGSEGESGLSKRKGTPFVWARDFPIESVCICEMGAKKLVPDLNGKDEGMNARLGEKYRVVAEKSLLFGS
;
A
#
# COMPACT_ATOMS: atom_id res chain seq x y z
N MET A 1 31.85 -50.89 -8.96
CA MET A 1 31.62 -49.80 -7.99
C MET A 1 30.64 -48.81 -8.60
N PRO A 2 29.37 -48.76 -8.17
CA PRO A 2 28.43 -47.78 -8.70
C PRO A 2 28.60 -46.42 -8.02
N ASN A 3 28.53 -45.37 -8.83
CA ASN A 3 28.69 -43.95 -8.49
C ASN A 3 27.58 -43.46 -7.53
N PRO A 4 27.87 -42.73 -6.43
CA PRO A 4 26.83 -42.22 -5.54
C PRO A 4 26.06 -41.08 -6.21
N ARG A 5 24.72 -41.16 -6.15
CA ARG A 5 23.81 -40.12 -6.66
C ARG A 5 23.84 -38.88 -5.75
N PRO A 6 23.74 -37.66 -6.28
CA PRO A 6 23.71 -36.45 -5.46
C PRO A 6 22.37 -36.34 -4.70
N HIS A 7 22.45 -35.99 -3.41
CA HIS A 7 21.30 -35.78 -2.53
C HIS A 7 20.48 -34.54 -2.95
N PRO A 8 19.15 -34.64 -3.11
CA PRO A 8 18.31 -33.48 -3.38
C PRO A 8 17.55 -33.04 -2.12
N ASN A 9 18.05 -32.06 -1.37
CA ASN A 9 17.23 -31.10 -0.61
C ASN A 9 18.10 -30.16 0.23
N GLN A 10 18.63 -29.08 -0.37
CA GLN A 10 18.87 -27.88 0.42
C GLN A 10 17.53 -27.16 0.58
N ARG A 11 16.84 -27.41 1.70
CA ARG A 11 15.64 -26.66 2.07
C ARG A 11 16.03 -25.18 2.20
N LYS A 12 15.55 -24.35 1.27
CA LYS A 12 15.69 -22.88 1.35
C LYS A 12 15.26 -22.42 2.74
N GLU A 13 16.16 -21.75 3.47
CA GLU A 13 15.87 -21.18 4.77
C GLU A 13 14.65 -20.24 4.67
N LYS A 14 13.70 -20.41 5.59
CA LYS A 14 12.50 -19.56 5.61
C LYS A 14 12.92 -18.18 6.08
N ARG A 15 12.48 -17.14 5.37
CA ARG A 15 12.67 -15.74 5.80
C ARG A 15 12.12 -15.59 7.23
N PRO A 16 12.86 -14.92 8.14
CA PRO A 16 12.39 -14.74 9.49
C PRO A 16 11.07 -13.95 9.49
N PRO A 17 10.18 -14.19 10.48
CA PRO A 17 8.91 -13.49 10.56
C PRO A 17 9.12 -11.98 10.76
N LEU A 18 8.19 -11.18 10.24
CA LEU A 18 8.15 -9.75 10.52
C LEU A 18 7.68 -9.55 11.96
N THR A 19 8.39 -8.74 12.73
CA THR A 19 8.09 -8.51 14.15
C THR A 19 7.71 -7.08 14.46
N HIS A 20 8.25 -6.11 13.71
CA HIS A 20 8.01 -4.69 13.93
C HIS A 20 7.82 -3.93 12.61
N PHE A 21 7.36 -2.69 12.69
CA PHE A 21 7.29 -1.78 11.56
C PHE A 21 7.54 -0.34 12.00
N LEU A 22 8.07 0.46 11.07
CA LEU A 22 8.23 1.91 11.20
C LEU A 22 6.99 2.58 10.63
N CYS A 23 6.38 3.51 11.37
CA CYS A 23 5.19 4.21 10.92
C CYS A 23 5.06 5.63 11.48
N LEU A 24 4.11 6.35 10.90
CA LEU A 24 3.55 7.59 11.43
C LEU A 24 2.12 7.29 11.92
N PRO A 25 1.85 7.29 13.24
CA PRO A 25 0.49 7.17 13.77
C PRO A 25 -0.39 8.33 13.27
N LEU A 26 -1.66 8.06 13.02
CA LEU A 26 -2.60 9.08 12.51
C LEU A 26 -3.61 9.56 13.55
N ILE A 27 -3.63 8.97 14.75
CA ILE A 27 -4.65 9.23 15.77
C ILE A 27 -4.13 10.20 16.81
N ASN A 28 -4.78 11.36 16.90
CA ASN A 28 -4.58 12.38 17.93
C ASN A 28 -5.90 13.08 18.25
N ALA A 29 -5.86 14.12 19.09
CA ALA A 29 -7.05 14.86 19.50
C ALA A 29 -7.84 15.47 18.33
N THR A 30 -7.15 15.87 17.25
CA THR A 30 -7.77 16.50 16.07
C THR A 30 -8.34 15.48 15.10
N SER A 31 -7.63 14.38 14.84
CA SER A 31 -8.01 13.40 13.82
C SER A 31 -8.99 12.35 14.32
N LEU A 32 -8.95 11.98 15.60
CA LEU A 32 -9.79 10.91 16.18
C LEU A 32 -11.29 11.12 15.91
N PRO A 33 -11.92 12.24 16.31
CA PRO A 33 -13.37 12.42 16.09
C PRO A 33 -13.75 12.44 14.61
N GLN A 34 -12.88 12.98 13.75
CA GLN A 34 -13.12 13.02 12.29
C GLN A 34 -13.06 11.62 11.67
N LEU A 35 -12.05 10.84 12.04
CA LEU A 35 -11.84 9.48 11.54
C LEU A 35 -12.93 8.52 12.04
N GLU A 36 -13.37 8.65 13.28
CA GLU A 36 -14.51 7.88 13.80
C GLU A 36 -15.78 8.12 12.97
N SER A 37 -16.11 9.39 12.75
CA SER A 37 -17.27 9.79 11.96
C SER A 37 -17.18 9.28 10.53
N SER A 38 -16.08 9.56 9.83
CA SER A 38 -15.91 9.18 8.43
C SER A 38 -15.86 7.66 8.22
N LEU A 39 -15.22 6.91 9.13
CA LEU A 39 -15.21 5.44 9.10
C LEU A 39 -16.59 4.85 9.39
N ALA A 40 -17.37 5.43 10.30
CA ALA A 40 -18.74 5.00 10.56
C ALA A 40 -19.63 5.25 9.33
N THR A 41 -19.55 6.43 8.71
CA THR A 41 -20.24 6.73 7.45
C THR A 41 -19.85 5.77 6.34
N PHE A 42 -18.56 5.48 6.20
CA PHE A 42 -18.07 4.50 5.21
C PHE A 42 -18.67 3.12 5.44
N LYS A 43 -18.56 2.59 6.67
CA LYS A 43 -19.11 1.27 7.05
C LYS A 43 -20.61 1.15 6.75
N ALA A 44 -21.38 2.19 7.07
CA ALA A 44 -22.82 2.22 6.83
C ALA A 44 -23.19 2.25 5.32
N SER A 45 -22.26 2.70 4.46
CA SER A 45 -22.48 2.79 3.02
C SER A 45 -22.02 1.57 2.22
N VAL A 46 -21.36 0.60 2.87
CA VAL A 46 -20.89 -0.62 2.19
C VAL A 46 -22.11 -1.40 1.66
N PRO A 47 -22.17 -1.72 0.35
CA PRO A 47 -23.29 -2.47 -0.21
C PRO A 47 -23.49 -3.81 0.47
N THR A 48 -24.75 -4.24 0.61
CA THR A 48 -25.09 -5.56 1.12
C THR A 48 -25.42 -6.50 -0.04
N LEU A 49 -24.77 -7.66 -0.07
CA LEU A 49 -25.06 -8.72 -1.03
C LEU A 49 -26.34 -9.44 -0.59
N GLN A 50 -27.33 -9.47 -1.48
CA GLN A 50 -28.54 -10.26 -1.27
C GLN A 50 -28.23 -11.75 -1.46
N PRO A 51 -28.85 -12.64 -0.66
CA PRO A 51 -28.80 -14.07 -0.92
C PRO A 51 -29.36 -14.37 -2.32
N GLN A 52 -28.59 -15.04 -3.16
CA GLN A 52 -29.14 -15.58 -4.41
C GLN A 52 -30.12 -16.70 -4.05
N HIS A 53 -31.41 -16.49 -4.32
CA HIS A 53 -32.38 -17.57 -4.32
C HIS A 53 -32.01 -18.53 -5.45
N GLN A 54 -31.37 -19.65 -5.14
CA GLN A 54 -31.33 -20.77 -6.07
C GLN A 54 -32.77 -21.24 -6.24
N HIS A 55 -33.36 -20.95 -7.41
CA HIS A 55 -34.54 -21.65 -7.88
C HIS A 55 -34.13 -23.10 -8.16
N GLU A 56 -34.05 -23.92 -7.11
CA GLU A 56 -34.01 -25.37 -7.27
C GLU A 56 -35.43 -25.90 -7.22
N HIS A 57 -35.83 -26.45 -8.35
CA HIS A 57 -37.08 -27.17 -8.52
C HIS A 57 -37.20 -28.27 -7.46
N GLY A 58 -38.23 -28.11 -6.63
CA GLY A 58 -38.96 -29.15 -5.91
C GLY A 58 -38.17 -30.29 -5.30
N HIS A 59 -37.87 -30.20 -4.00
CA HIS A 59 -38.14 -31.30 -3.08
C HIS A 59 -38.50 -30.72 -1.71
N GLN A 60 -39.77 -30.94 -1.33
CA GLN A 60 -40.24 -30.74 0.04
C GLN A 60 -39.46 -31.62 0.99
N HIS A 61 -39.12 -31.05 2.15
CA HIS A 61 -38.52 -31.60 3.37
C HIS A 61 -37.22 -30.88 3.68
N HIS A 62 -37.30 -29.91 4.59
CA HIS A 62 -36.34 -29.55 5.66
C HIS A 62 -36.87 -28.24 6.30
N GLN A 63 -37.84 -28.37 7.20
CA GLN A 63 -38.28 -27.28 8.06
C GLN A 63 -37.20 -27.07 9.14
N HIS A 64 -36.67 -25.83 9.25
CA HIS A 64 -35.63 -25.35 10.19
C HIS A 64 -34.20 -25.08 9.66
N ALA A 65 -34.00 -24.80 8.37
CA ALA A 65 -32.80 -24.08 7.95
C ALA A 65 -32.99 -22.56 8.21
N PRO A 66 -32.06 -21.86 8.91
CA PRO A 66 -32.12 -20.41 9.03
C PRO A 66 -32.09 -19.78 7.65
N GLN A 67 -32.99 -18.82 7.38
CA GLN A 67 -32.95 -18.09 6.11
C GLN A 67 -31.59 -17.42 5.91
N PRO A 68 -31.02 -17.46 4.69
CA PRO A 68 -29.73 -16.85 4.43
C PRO A 68 -29.81 -15.35 4.69
N GLN A 69 -28.98 -14.86 5.61
CA GLN A 69 -28.92 -13.45 5.97
C GLN A 69 -28.12 -12.66 4.92
N PRO A 70 -28.53 -11.42 4.59
CA PRO A 70 -27.74 -10.52 3.77
C PRO A 70 -26.33 -10.33 4.36
N GLN A 71 -25.30 -10.34 3.51
CA GLN A 71 -23.92 -10.16 3.95
C GLN A 71 -23.30 -8.91 3.32
N PRO A 72 -22.58 -8.06 4.08
CA PRO A 72 -21.93 -6.89 3.51
C PRO A 72 -20.86 -7.32 2.50
N LEU A 73 -20.71 -6.54 1.42
CA LEU A 73 -19.69 -6.72 0.39
C LEU A 73 -18.26 -6.66 0.96
N ILE A 74 -18.08 -5.98 2.10
CA ILE A 74 -16.83 -5.99 2.85
C ILE A 74 -17.12 -6.58 4.23
N PRO A 75 -16.50 -7.71 4.61
CA PRO A 75 -16.69 -8.29 5.93
C PRO A 75 -16.31 -7.29 7.04
N PRO A 76 -17.04 -7.24 8.17
CA PRO A 76 -16.73 -6.33 9.27
C PRO A 76 -15.29 -6.49 9.78
N SER A 77 -14.75 -7.72 9.80
CA SER A 77 -13.38 -8.01 10.20
C SER A 77 -12.31 -7.50 9.24
N ALA A 78 -12.65 -7.14 8.00
CA ALA A 78 -11.71 -6.53 7.07
C ALA A 78 -11.51 -5.02 7.32
N HIS A 79 -12.39 -4.38 8.08
CA HIS A 79 -12.29 -2.96 8.39
C HIS A 79 -11.24 -2.74 9.48
N ARG A 80 -10.33 -1.80 9.26
CA ARG A 80 -9.37 -1.44 10.29
C ARG A 80 -10.05 -0.70 11.45
N PRO A 81 -9.77 -1.08 12.71
CA PRO A 81 -10.13 -0.27 13.87
C PRO A 81 -9.43 1.08 13.84
N VAL A 82 -10.07 2.11 14.39
CA VAL A 82 -9.61 3.50 14.34
C VAL A 82 -8.20 3.63 14.94
N GLY A 83 -7.96 3.03 16.11
CA GLY A 83 -6.66 3.08 16.80
C GLY A 83 -5.51 2.34 16.11
N THR A 84 -5.74 1.75 14.93
CA THR A 84 -4.72 1.08 14.13
C THR A 84 -4.33 1.84 12.87
N LEU A 85 -4.94 3.00 12.62
CA LEU A 85 -4.61 3.83 11.45
C LEU A 85 -3.23 4.47 11.59
N HIS A 86 -2.41 4.25 10.57
CA HIS A 86 -1.04 4.75 10.49
C HIS A 86 -0.59 4.79 9.03
N LEU A 87 0.50 5.53 8.76
CA LEU A 87 1.24 5.47 7.50
C LEU A 87 2.45 4.56 7.69
N THR A 88 2.49 3.40 7.03
CA THR A 88 3.62 2.47 7.15
C THR A 88 4.79 2.95 6.28
N LEU A 89 5.97 3.10 6.87
CA LEU A 89 7.20 3.47 6.16
C LEU A 89 8.02 2.24 5.77
N GLY A 90 8.03 1.22 6.62
CA GLY A 90 8.72 -0.04 6.35
C GLY A 90 8.46 -1.10 7.41
N VAL A 91 8.76 -2.36 7.06
CA VAL A 91 8.61 -3.51 7.97
C VAL A 91 9.97 -4.09 8.34
N MET A 92 10.09 -4.61 9.55
CA MET A 92 11.33 -5.09 10.14
C MET A 92 11.20 -6.53 10.65
N SER A 93 12.32 -7.25 10.67
CA SER A 93 12.47 -8.49 11.42
C SER A 93 13.53 -8.26 12.49
N LEU A 94 13.08 -7.98 13.71
CA LEU A 94 13.91 -7.77 14.90
C LEU A 94 13.61 -8.91 15.89
N PRO A 95 14.23 -10.11 15.71
CA PRO A 95 13.88 -11.30 16.49
C PRO A 95 14.53 -11.33 17.88
N THR A 96 15.59 -10.56 18.11
CA THR A 96 16.31 -10.52 19.39
C THR A 96 16.14 -9.17 20.10
N PRO A 97 16.15 -9.14 21.44
CA PRO A 97 16.11 -7.90 22.22
C PRO A 97 17.24 -6.93 21.86
N ASP A 98 18.43 -7.45 21.55
CA ASP A 98 19.58 -6.61 21.17
C ASP A 98 19.35 -5.92 19.82
N ARG A 99 18.81 -6.63 18.83
CA ARG A 99 18.53 -6.05 17.50
C ARG A 99 17.41 -5.03 17.60
N LEU A 100 16.41 -5.27 18.46
CA LEU A 100 15.38 -4.27 18.79
C LEU A 100 16.00 -3.03 19.44
N SER A 101 16.85 -3.21 20.46
CA SER A 101 17.52 -2.12 21.16
C SER A 101 18.43 -1.30 20.25
N GLN A 102 19.06 -1.91 19.24
CA GLN A 102 19.80 -1.20 18.19
C GLN A 102 18.88 -0.31 17.35
N ALA A 103 17.73 -0.82 16.89
CA ALA A 103 16.78 -0.05 16.09
C ALA A 103 16.17 1.13 16.89
N ILE A 104 15.88 0.92 18.17
CA ILE A 104 15.39 1.96 19.09
C ILE A 104 16.44 3.05 19.27
N ARG A 105 17.68 2.68 19.60
CA ARG A 105 18.79 3.64 19.72
C ARG A 105 19.01 4.42 18.44
N PHE A 106 18.91 3.77 17.29
CA PHE A 106 19.03 4.42 15.98
C PHE A 106 17.93 5.46 15.75
N LEU A 107 16.65 5.14 16.02
CA LEU A 107 15.57 6.15 15.93
C LEU A 107 15.90 7.38 16.77
N HIS A 108 16.32 7.17 18.01
CA HIS A 108 16.65 8.25 18.94
C HIS A 108 17.90 9.04 18.55
N SER A 109 18.85 8.46 17.81
CA SER A 109 20.03 9.18 17.33
C SER A 109 19.78 10.06 16.09
N LEU A 110 18.70 9.86 15.34
CA LEU A 110 18.43 10.63 14.11
C LEU A 110 18.06 12.09 14.37
N ASP A 111 18.71 13.06 13.75
CA ASP A 111 18.19 14.44 13.76
C ASP A 111 17.07 14.60 12.72
N LEU A 112 15.81 14.46 13.17
CA LEU A 112 14.64 14.51 12.28
C LEU A 112 14.42 15.91 11.68
N GLU A 113 14.79 16.96 12.40
CA GLU A 113 14.65 18.34 11.93
C GLU A 113 15.70 18.65 10.85
N ALA A 114 16.95 18.25 11.07
CA ALA A 114 17.99 18.36 10.04
C ALA A 114 17.63 17.55 8.79
N MET A 115 17.11 16.33 8.96
CA MET A 115 16.65 15.51 7.84
C MET A 115 15.58 16.20 7.00
N LEU A 116 14.60 16.85 7.65
CA LEU A 116 13.56 17.64 6.99
C LEU A 116 14.18 18.81 6.23
N ARG A 117 15.05 19.60 6.86
CA ARG A 117 15.76 20.73 6.22
C ARG A 117 16.52 20.29 4.97
N GLU A 118 17.24 19.17 5.04
CA GLU A 118 17.98 18.63 3.89
C GLU A 118 17.05 18.27 2.72
N THR A 119 15.85 17.76 2.98
CA THR A 119 14.88 17.47 1.89
C THR A 119 14.31 18.72 1.23
N GLN A 120 14.31 19.85 1.93
CA GLN A 120 13.84 21.14 1.40
C GLN A 120 14.92 21.83 0.55
N LEU A 121 16.20 21.62 0.86
CA LEU A 121 17.33 22.18 0.11
C LEU A 121 17.56 21.51 -1.25
N SER A 122 17.12 20.27 -1.42
CA SER A 122 17.20 19.53 -2.68
C SER A 122 16.18 19.99 -3.75
N LEU A 123 15.29 20.93 -3.42
CA LEU A 123 14.43 21.60 -4.40
C LEU A 123 15.16 22.82 -5.00
N PRO A 124 15.00 23.14 -6.30
CA PRO A 124 15.66 24.30 -6.91
C PRO A 124 15.23 25.58 -6.20
N GLN A 125 16.13 26.17 -5.40
CA GLN A 125 15.89 27.45 -4.74
C GLN A 125 16.36 28.59 -5.65
N THR A 126 15.43 29.37 -6.17
CA THR A 126 15.69 30.70 -6.73
C THR A 126 15.59 31.71 -5.58
N LEU A 127 16.72 32.15 -5.02
CA LEU A 127 17.01 33.39 -4.25
C LEU A 127 17.81 33.14 -2.94
N PRO A 128 18.63 34.12 -2.48
CA PRO A 128 19.55 33.94 -1.36
C PRO A 128 18.92 34.18 0.02
N SER A 129 19.08 33.18 0.89
CA SER A 129 19.24 33.19 2.36
C SER A 129 18.61 34.32 3.19
N GLU A 130 17.35 34.14 3.60
CA GLU A 130 16.86 34.58 4.91
C GLU A 130 17.20 33.53 5.99
N PRO A 131 17.24 33.89 7.29
CA PRO A 131 17.41 32.93 8.37
C PRO A 131 16.32 31.85 8.26
N THR A 132 16.73 30.58 8.17
CA THR A 132 15.82 29.44 8.04
C THR A 132 14.83 29.45 9.20
N PRO A 133 13.52 29.61 8.95
CA PRO A 133 12.52 29.55 10.01
C PRO A 133 12.53 28.16 10.65
N PRO A 134 12.15 28.04 11.93
CA PRO A 134 12.04 26.74 12.60
C PRO A 134 11.13 25.82 11.79
N ALA A 135 11.46 24.53 11.76
CA ALA A 135 10.67 23.57 11.00
C ALA A 135 9.22 23.57 11.51
N SER A 136 8.25 23.68 10.61
CA SER A 136 6.83 23.56 10.98
C SER A 136 6.40 22.09 11.01
N PRO A 137 5.46 21.71 11.89
CA PRO A 137 4.86 20.37 11.90
C PRO A 137 4.28 19.97 10.54
N PHE A 138 4.15 18.67 10.29
CA PHE A 138 3.43 18.18 9.10
C PHE A 138 1.92 18.25 9.36
N LEU A 139 1.24 19.22 8.77
CA LEU A 139 -0.21 19.32 8.80
C LEU A 139 -0.78 18.64 7.55
N ILE A 140 -1.56 17.59 7.73
CA ILE A 140 -2.05 16.78 6.61
C ILE A 140 -3.57 16.63 6.64
N SER A 141 -4.12 16.36 5.46
CA SER A 141 -5.47 15.81 5.31
C SER A 141 -5.38 14.36 4.82
N LEU A 142 -6.34 13.53 5.19
CA LEU A 142 -6.46 12.16 4.69
C LEU A 142 -7.63 12.09 3.71
N GLU A 143 -7.33 11.85 2.45
CA GLU A 143 -8.28 12.06 1.35
C GLU A 143 -8.42 10.84 0.44
N SER A 144 -9.54 10.82 -0.27
CA SER A 144 -9.88 9.87 -1.32
C SER A 144 -9.89 8.41 -0.86
N LEU A 145 -10.29 7.52 -1.76
CA LEU A 145 -10.19 6.08 -1.55
C LEU A 145 -9.63 5.43 -2.81
N HIS A 146 -8.71 4.50 -2.61
CA HIS A 146 -8.03 3.78 -3.66
C HIS A 146 -8.01 2.28 -3.34
N ALA A 147 -7.86 1.46 -4.38
CA ALA A 147 -7.89 0.00 -4.26
C ALA A 147 -6.59 -0.64 -4.74
N ILE A 148 -6.15 -1.66 -4.03
CA ILE A 148 -5.03 -2.55 -4.40
C ILE A 148 -5.56 -3.99 -4.47
N PRO A 149 -5.13 -4.81 -5.46
CA PRO A 149 -4.29 -4.44 -6.59
C PRO A 149 -5.02 -3.60 -7.66
N ARG A 150 -6.34 -3.71 -7.77
CA ARG A 150 -7.17 -2.93 -8.70
C ARG A 150 -8.63 -2.95 -8.27
N ALA A 151 -9.41 -1.97 -8.73
CA ALA A 151 -10.80 -1.77 -8.33
C ALA A 151 -11.68 -3.03 -8.47
N LYS A 152 -11.60 -3.76 -9.59
CA LYS A 152 -12.44 -4.94 -9.86
C LYS A 152 -12.14 -6.16 -8.96
N ALA A 153 -10.99 -6.19 -8.29
CA ALA A 153 -10.55 -7.33 -7.48
C ALA A 153 -9.72 -6.83 -6.29
N ALA A 154 -10.29 -5.91 -5.52
CA ALA A 154 -9.63 -5.26 -4.40
C ALA A 154 -9.47 -6.23 -3.22
N THR A 155 -8.32 -6.16 -2.57
CA THR A 155 -8.04 -6.80 -1.27
C THR A 155 -7.70 -5.77 -0.19
N VAL A 156 -7.29 -4.57 -0.60
CA VAL A 156 -7.00 -3.45 0.28
C VAL A 156 -7.67 -2.20 -0.25
N LEU A 157 -8.30 -1.44 0.64
CA LEU A 157 -8.70 -0.06 0.38
C LEU A 157 -7.88 0.87 1.26
N HIS A 158 -7.39 1.96 0.68
CA HIS A 158 -6.56 2.91 1.39
C HIS A 158 -6.89 4.36 1.01
N ALA A 159 -6.65 5.26 1.96
CA ALA A 159 -6.72 6.70 1.79
C ALA A 159 -5.31 7.28 1.67
N ALA A 160 -5.19 8.39 0.95
CA ALA A 160 -3.92 9.06 0.68
C ALA A 160 -3.73 10.24 1.63
N PRO A 161 -2.55 10.39 2.27
CA PRO A 161 -2.22 11.62 2.97
C PRO A 161 -1.90 12.73 1.96
N VAL A 162 -2.46 13.91 2.20
CA VAL A 162 -2.22 15.13 1.44
C VAL A 162 -1.53 16.13 2.35
N ASP A 163 -0.29 16.46 2.01
CA ASP A 163 0.50 17.51 2.67
C ASP A 163 0.60 18.71 1.72
N PRO A 164 -0.04 19.85 2.02
CA PRO A 164 0.02 21.04 1.19
C PRO A 164 1.45 21.57 0.96
N THR A 165 2.37 21.26 1.88
CA THR A 165 3.77 21.71 1.80
C THR A 165 4.66 20.78 0.98
N ASN A 166 4.16 19.60 0.57
CA ASN A 166 4.89 18.56 -0.16
C ASN A 166 6.20 18.10 0.53
N ARG A 167 6.34 18.28 1.84
CA ARG A 167 7.54 17.92 2.61
C ARG A 167 7.46 16.51 3.17
N LEU A 168 6.26 16.05 3.51
CA LEU A 168 6.02 14.77 4.18
C LEU A 168 6.59 13.60 3.37
N TYR A 169 6.29 13.54 2.08
CA TYR A 169 6.70 12.39 1.26
C TYR A 169 8.23 12.29 1.12
N PRO A 170 8.96 13.36 0.71
CA PRO A 170 10.43 13.35 0.71
C PRO A 170 11.04 12.98 2.07
N PHE A 171 10.50 13.54 3.17
CA PHE A 171 10.94 13.22 4.52
C PHE A 171 10.75 11.73 4.84
N CYS A 172 9.58 11.16 4.54
CA CYS A 172 9.26 9.75 4.77
C CYS A 172 10.16 8.82 3.97
N VAL A 173 10.45 9.15 2.70
CA VAL A 173 11.39 8.39 1.86
C VAL A 173 12.77 8.40 2.50
N LYS A 174 13.29 9.58 2.85
CA LYS A 174 14.62 9.72 3.47
C LYS A 174 14.72 8.95 4.78
N LEU A 175 13.72 9.06 5.65
CA LEU A 175 13.67 8.34 6.92
C LEU A 175 13.65 6.83 6.73
N ARG A 176 12.82 6.34 5.80
CA ARG A 176 12.79 4.92 5.44
C ARG A 176 14.15 4.46 4.92
N ASP A 177 14.77 5.24 4.03
CA ASP A 177 16.03 4.88 3.39
C ASP A 177 17.17 4.82 4.43
N ARG A 178 17.21 5.72 5.43
CA ARG A 178 18.13 5.62 6.57
C ARG A 178 17.97 4.31 7.37
N PHE A 179 16.74 3.91 7.69
CA PHE A 179 16.49 2.62 8.37
C PHE A 179 16.80 1.40 7.47
N PHE A 180 16.68 1.56 6.16
CA PHE A 180 17.04 0.52 5.20
C PHE A 180 18.56 0.35 5.09
N GLU A 181 19.31 1.46 5.02
CA GLU A 181 20.77 1.50 4.97
C GLU A 181 21.42 0.85 6.21
N GLU A 182 20.85 1.11 7.40
CA GLU A 182 21.27 0.44 8.66
C GLU A 182 20.83 -1.04 8.76
N GLY A 183 20.13 -1.55 7.74
CA GLY A 183 19.70 -2.95 7.67
C GLY A 183 18.60 -3.32 8.66
N PHE A 184 17.77 -2.36 9.10
CA PHE A 184 16.61 -2.64 9.93
C PHE A 184 15.37 -2.99 9.11
N LEU A 185 15.18 -2.36 7.93
CA LEU A 185 14.04 -2.65 7.06
C LEU A 185 14.30 -3.84 6.14
N VAL A 186 13.26 -4.63 5.92
CA VAL A 186 13.28 -5.74 4.95
C VAL A 186 13.13 -5.19 3.54
N GLY A 187 14.14 -5.41 2.69
CA GLY A 187 14.10 -5.08 1.27
C GLY A 187 13.41 -6.13 0.41
N ASP A 188 12.93 -5.69 -0.75
CA ASP A 188 12.51 -6.59 -1.81
C ASP A 188 13.75 -7.12 -2.53
N LYS A 189 14.18 -8.34 -2.19
CA LYS A 189 15.10 -9.09 -3.07
C LYS A 189 14.40 -9.26 -4.41
N PRO A 190 15.01 -8.89 -5.56
CA PRO A 190 14.52 -9.32 -6.86
C PRO A 190 14.35 -10.84 -6.81
N ALA A 191 13.26 -11.36 -7.36
CA ALA A 191 13.11 -12.80 -7.50
C ALA A 191 14.33 -13.30 -8.29
N GLU A 192 15.16 -14.14 -7.67
CA GLU A 192 16.22 -14.86 -8.36
C GLU A 192 15.56 -15.60 -9.52
N LYS A 193 15.81 -15.14 -10.75
CA LYS A 193 15.51 -15.96 -11.93
C LYS A 193 16.32 -17.24 -11.77
N PRO A 194 15.74 -18.44 -11.96
CA PRO A 194 16.54 -19.65 -12.02
C PRO A 194 17.61 -19.44 -13.08
N ALA A 195 18.88 -19.66 -12.72
CA ALA A 195 19.96 -19.67 -13.68
C ALA A 195 19.59 -20.68 -14.78
N GLU A 196 19.46 -20.21 -16.02
CA GLU A 196 19.42 -21.09 -17.17
C GLU A 196 20.76 -21.81 -17.21
N VAL A 197 20.71 -23.11 -16.89
CA VAL A 197 21.84 -24.01 -17.05
C VAL A 197 22.03 -24.13 -18.55
N ALA A 198 23.06 -23.47 -19.08
CA ALA A 198 23.54 -23.70 -20.43
C ALA A 198 23.94 -25.18 -20.51
N VAL A 199 23.15 -25.96 -21.25
CA VAL A 199 23.48 -27.34 -21.60
C VAL A 199 24.42 -27.25 -22.81
N GLU A 200 25.69 -27.57 -22.58
CA GLU A 200 26.64 -27.87 -23.64
C GLU A 200 26.24 -29.18 -24.34
N GLY A 201 26.29 -29.17 -25.67
CA GLY A 201 26.47 -30.36 -26.49
C GLY A 201 25.46 -30.52 -27.64
N GLY A 202 25.94 -30.37 -28.88
CA GLY A 202 25.19 -30.82 -30.05
C GLY A 202 25.62 -30.18 -31.37
N VAL A 203 26.76 -30.63 -31.90
CA VAL A 203 27.31 -30.32 -33.23
C VAL A 203 26.29 -30.57 -34.36
N THR A 204 26.15 -29.64 -35.30
CA THR A 204 25.90 -29.94 -36.72
C THR A 204 26.67 -28.98 -37.61
N ILE A 205 27.40 -29.55 -38.56
CA ILE A 205 28.28 -28.92 -39.55
C ILE A 205 27.47 -28.59 -40.80
N SER A 206 27.67 -27.40 -41.37
CA SER A 206 27.62 -27.02 -42.80
C SER A 206 27.52 -25.50 -42.86
N GLY A 207 28.23 -24.73 -43.66
CA GLY A 207 29.29 -24.90 -44.66
C GLY A 207 29.72 -23.47 -45.03
N GLU A 208 30.94 -23.32 -45.57
CA GLU A 208 31.39 -22.35 -46.59
C GLU A 208 30.80 -20.91 -46.58
N GLU A 209 31.50 -19.80 -46.71
CA GLU A 209 32.84 -19.37 -47.05
C GLU A 209 32.75 -17.83 -46.91
N GLN A 210 33.81 -17.14 -46.48
CA GLN A 210 34.41 -16.04 -47.24
C GLN A 210 35.43 -15.28 -46.38
N GLN A 211 36.63 -15.21 -46.96
CA GLN A 211 37.82 -14.51 -46.51
C GLN A 211 37.74 -13.01 -46.84
N GLN A 212 38.21 -12.17 -45.92
CA GLN A 212 39.08 -11.00 -46.16
C GLN A 212 39.48 -10.43 -44.79
N GLN A 213 40.64 -10.77 -44.22
CA GLN A 213 42.02 -10.37 -44.52
C GLN A 213 42.35 -8.90 -44.17
N ARG A 214 43.44 -8.78 -43.38
CA ARG A 214 44.29 -7.61 -43.05
C ARG A 214 43.85 -6.76 -41.85
N GLN A 215 44.74 -6.29 -40.98
CA GLN A 215 46.18 -6.47 -40.78
C GLN A 215 46.54 -5.82 -39.42
N VAL A 216 47.55 -6.40 -38.78
CA VAL A 216 48.27 -6.01 -37.56
C VAL A 216 48.52 -4.51 -37.38
N ASP A 217 48.43 -4.04 -36.13
CA ASP A 217 49.52 -3.26 -35.54
C ASP A 217 49.63 -3.47 -34.01
N LEU A 218 50.87 -3.69 -33.58
CA LEU A 218 51.36 -3.91 -32.24
C LEU A 218 51.86 -2.58 -31.66
N ALA A 219 51.49 -2.25 -30.42
CA ALA A 219 52.34 -1.46 -29.54
C ALA A 219 51.99 -1.70 -28.06
N ALA A 220 53.04 -1.81 -27.27
CA ALA A 220 53.13 -2.31 -25.91
C ALA A 220 52.50 -1.41 -24.83
N GLY A 221 52.19 -2.03 -23.68
CA GLY A 221 51.83 -1.35 -22.45
C GLY A 221 51.51 -2.33 -21.33
N ASP A 222 52.55 -2.75 -20.62
CA ASP A 222 52.55 -3.61 -19.43
C ASP A 222 51.74 -3.00 -18.28
N SER A 223 50.87 -3.78 -17.64
CA SER A 223 50.60 -3.76 -16.18
C SER A 223 49.49 -4.76 -15.82
N ALA A 224 49.87 -5.73 -15.01
CA ALA A 224 48.96 -6.63 -14.32
C ALA A 224 48.08 -5.88 -13.30
N GLU A 225 46.77 -6.11 -13.31
CA GLU A 225 45.96 -6.00 -12.10
C GLU A 225 44.71 -6.89 -12.13
N MET A 226 44.34 -7.30 -10.93
CA MET A 226 43.60 -8.50 -10.60
C MET A 226 42.09 -8.38 -10.78
N ALA A 227 41.50 -9.55 -11.02
CA ALA A 227 40.22 -10.03 -10.49
C ALA A 227 39.06 -9.03 -10.43
N SER A 228 38.21 -9.10 -11.45
CA SER A 228 36.85 -8.58 -11.41
C SER A 228 36.05 -9.28 -10.31
N ALA A 229 35.99 -8.67 -9.13
CA ALA A 229 35.03 -9.05 -8.11
C ALA A 229 33.61 -8.75 -8.64
N SER A 230 32.80 -9.80 -8.68
CA SER A 230 31.39 -9.79 -9.05
C SER A 230 30.64 -8.66 -8.32
N VAL A 231 30.16 -7.68 -9.07
CA VAL A 231 29.26 -6.62 -8.57
C VAL A 231 27.95 -7.28 -8.16
N GLY A 232 27.84 -7.64 -6.88
CA GLY A 232 26.58 -8.04 -6.27
C GLY A 232 25.58 -6.89 -6.39
N SER A 233 24.45 -7.11 -7.06
CA SER A 233 23.41 -6.08 -7.19
C SER A 233 22.93 -5.67 -5.80
N LYS A 234 23.21 -4.43 -5.38
CA LYS A 234 22.67 -3.88 -4.12
C LYS A 234 21.14 -4.01 -4.14
N PRO A 235 20.51 -4.49 -3.06
CA PRO A 235 19.04 -4.60 -3.01
C PRO A 235 18.40 -3.22 -3.20
N LYS A 236 17.53 -3.10 -4.20
CA LYS A 236 16.82 -1.84 -4.50
C LYS A 236 15.54 -1.75 -3.66
N VAL A 237 15.34 -0.60 -3.00
CA VAL A 237 14.10 -0.31 -2.26
C VAL A 237 12.99 0.04 -3.27
N ARG A 238 11.80 -0.55 -3.12
CA ARG A 238 10.65 -0.16 -3.96
C ARG A 238 10.23 1.30 -3.67
N PRO A 239 9.64 2.02 -4.64
CA PRO A 239 9.02 3.31 -4.37
C PRO A 239 8.05 3.24 -3.18
N LEU A 240 8.08 4.25 -2.29
CA LEU A 240 7.20 4.30 -1.13
C LEU A 240 5.78 4.63 -1.58
N LEU A 241 4.81 3.77 -1.29
CA LEU A 241 3.40 4.13 -1.40
C LEU A 241 2.91 4.57 -0.02
N LEU A 242 2.93 5.88 0.24
CA LEU A 242 2.47 6.43 1.51
C LEU A 242 0.94 6.43 1.54
N HIS A 243 0.34 5.66 2.45
CA HIS A 243 -1.11 5.51 2.54
C HIS A 243 -1.57 5.05 3.93
N ALA A 244 -2.82 5.33 4.26
CA ALA A 244 -3.51 4.77 5.42
C ALA A 244 -4.45 3.64 4.97
N THR A 245 -4.25 2.42 5.48
CA THR A 245 -5.13 1.30 5.14
C THR A 245 -6.46 1.41 5.90
N ILE A 246 -7.58 1.44 5.17
CA ILE A 246 -8.94 1.50 5.72
C ILE A 246 -9.56 0.09 5.78
N VAL A 247 -9.36 -0.70 4.72
CA VAL A 247 -9.84 -2.08 4.61
C VAL A 247 -8.70 -2.98 4.20
N ASN A 248 -8.57 -4.15 4.83
CA ASN A 248 -7.66 -5.19 4.40
C ASN A 248 -8.26 -6.58 4.61
N THR A 249 -8.45 -7.30 3.51
CA THR A 249 -9.11 -8.60 3.51
C THR A 249 -8.27 -9.73 4.09
N ILE A 250 -6.99 -9.50 4.42
CA ILE A 250 -6.18 -10.49 5.16
C ILE A 250 -6.77 -10.78 6.56
N TYR A 251 -7.53 -9.83 7.12
CA TYR A 251 -8.19 -9.99 8.42
C TYR A 251 -9.58 -10.62 8.30
N ALA A 252 -10.15 -10.65 7.09
CA ALA A 252 -11.31 -11.47 6.79
C ALA A 252 -10.86 -12.93 6.75
N LYS A 253 -10.94 -13.61 7.91
CA LYS A 253 -10.82 -15.07 7.94
C LYS A 253 -11.78 -15.65 6.90
N GLY A 254 -11.23 -16.32 5.89
CA GLY A 254 -12.04 -16.99 4.88
C GLY A 254 -12.96 -18.00 5.55
N LYS A 255 -14.25 -17.68 5.62
CA LYS A 255 -15.28 -18.73 5.49
C LYS A 255 -15.13 -19.27 4.06
N GLY A 256 -14.15 -20.15 3.87
CA GLY A 256 -14.02 -20.94 2.66
C GLY A 256 -15.35 -21.67 2.42
N GLY A 257 -15.81 -21.60 1.18
CA GLY A 257 -17.17 -21.91 0.77
C GLY A 257 -17.69 -23.27 1.23
N GLY A 258 -18.89 -23.23 1.79
CA GLY A 258 -19.72 -24.40 2.07
C GLY A 258 -21.07 -24.26 1.38
N HIS A 259 -21.06 -24.12 0.05
CA HIS A 259 -22.23 -24.42 -0.79
C HIS A 259 -21.77 -25.04 -2.11
N GLY A 260 -22.16 -26.30 -2.31
CA GLY A 260 -22.15 -27.02 -3.59
C GLY A 260 -20.94 -27.92 -3.86
N GLY A 261 -21.08 -29.23 -3.61
CA GLY A 261 -20.29 -30.24 -4.33
C GLY A 261 -19.81 -31.43 -3.51
N ARG A 262 -20.61 -32.50 -3.54
CA ARG A 262 -20.29 -33.94 -3.40
C ARG A 262 -18.89 -34.33 -2.89
N GLY A 263 -18.91 -35.22 -1.90
CA GLY A 263 -17.75 -35.94 -1.41
C GLY A 263 -16.86 -36.52 -2.51
N GLY A 264 -15.56 -36.41 -2.28
CA GLY A 264 -14.51 -37.01 -3.08
C GLY A 264 -13.26 -37.18 -2.22
N ARG A 265 -12.87 -38.43 -2.01
CA ARG A 265 -11.67 -38.87 -1.31
C ARG A 265 -10.41 -38.18 -1.82
N GLY A 266 -9.46 -37.96 -0.90
CA GLY A 266 -8.01 -38.05 -1.09
C GLY A 266 -7.41 -37.41 -2.35
N GLY A 267 -6.74 -36.27 -2.18
CA GLY A 267 -5.85 -35.74 -3.21
C GLY A 267 -4.82 -34.80 -2.60
N ASP A 268 -3.56 -35.26 -2.55
CA ASP A 268 -2.38 -34.43 -2.32
C ASP A 268 -2.33 -33.30 -3.34
N GLY A 269 -2.76 -32.11 -2.94
CA GLY A 269 -2.86 -30.95 -3.81
C GLY A 269 -2.15 -29.75 -3.20
N ARG A 270 -0.96 -29.43 -3.72
CA ARG A 270 -0.33 -28.10 -3.66
C ARG A 270 -1.21 -27.08 -4.42
N GLY A 271 -2.42 -26.85 -3.93
CA GLY A 271 -3.46 -26.04 -4.55
C GLY A 271 -3.40 -24.58 -4.10
N ASP A 272 -2.80 -23.75 -4.96
CA ASP A 272 -3.04 -22.32 -5.19
C ASP A 272 -3.57 -21.47 -4.01
N LYS A 273 -2.66 -20.89 -3.23
CA LYS A 273 -2.96 -19.92 -2.16
C LYS A 273 -3.81 -18.73 -2.63
N ARG A 274 -3.81 -18.40 -3.93
CA ARG A 274 -4.60 -17.30 -4.49
C ARG A 274 -6.11 -17.53 -4.41
N LYS A 275 -6.58 -18.79 -4.40
CA LYS A 275 -8.01 -19.12 -4.31
C LYS A 275 -8.63 -18.90 -2.92
N ARG A 276 -7.84 -18.56 -1.89
CA ARG A 276 -8.31 -18.38 -0.50
C ARG A 276 -8.43 -16.93 -0.05
N GLN A 277 -7.86 -15.97 -0.78
CA GLN A 277 -7.87 -14.58 -0.37
C GLN A 277 -9.18 -13.91 -0.82
N TYR A 278 -9.91 -13.32 0.13
CA TYR A 278 -11.15 -12.61 -0.17
C TYR A 278 -10.85 -11.38 -1.03
N THR A 279 -11.49 -11.28 -2.18
CA THR A 279 -11.43 -10.14 -3.11
C THR A 279 -12.84 -9.65 -3.39
N PHE A 280 -13.01 -8.35 -3.63
CA PHE A 280 -14.32 -7.78 -3.99
C PHE A 280 -14.17 -6.70 -5.07
N ASP A 281 -15.26 -6.42 -5.79
CA ASP A 281 -15.31 -5.31 -6.74
C ASP A 281 -15.61 -4.00 -6.01
N ALA A 282 -14.63 -3.11 -5.97
CA ALA A 282 -14.71 -1.84 -5.27
C ALA A 282 -15.16 -0.68 -6.18
N ARG A 283 -15.45 -0.89 -7.48
CA ARG A 283 -15.71 0.22 -8.42
C ARG A 283 -16.82 1.16 -7.97
N GLU A 284 -17.92 0.63 -7.47
CA GLU A 284 -19.05 1.41 -6.96
C GLU A 284 -18.67 2.23 -5.71
N ILE A 285 -17.97 1.60 -4.78
CA ILE A 285 -17.46 2.28 -3.57
C ILE A 285 -16.47 3.39 -3.96
N LEU A 286 -15.53 3.10 -4.86
CA LEU A 286 -14.55 4.10 -5.30
C LEU A 286 -15.20 5.26 -6.04
N ALA A 287 -16.26 5.04 -6.82
CA ALA A 287 -17.00 6.12 -7.48
C ALA A 287 -17.56 7.13 -6.46
N LYS A 288 -17.94 6.66 -5.27
CA LYS A 288 -18.42 7.53 -4.18
C LYS A 288 -17.28 8.21 -3.43
N TYR A 289 -16.14 7.54 -3.21
CA TYR A 289 -15.11 8.03 -2.27
C TYR A 289 -13.83 8.57 -2.93
N ARG A 290 -13.62 8.39 -4.24
CA ARG A 290 -12.42 8.89 -4.93
C ARG A 290 -12.52 10.37 -5.31
N ASP A 291 -13.69 10.80 -5.80
CA ASP A 291 -13.94 12.14 -6.33
C ASP A 291 -15.31 12.64 -5.82
N TYR A 292 -15.57 12.50 -4.52
CA TYR A 292 -16.87 12.76 -3.88
C TYR A 292 -17.40 14.20 -4.04
N ASN A 293 -18.51 14.34 -4.75
CA ASN A 293 -19.35 15.52 -4.71
C ASN A 293 -20.44 15.33 -3.63
N PRO A 294 -20.52 16.19 -2.58
CA PRO A 294 -21.58 16.08 -1.60
C PRO A 294 -22.94 16.33 -2.25
N PRO A 295 -23.96 15.47 -2.02
CA PRO A 295 -25.33 15.77 -2.43
C PRO A 295 -25.90 16.76 -1.39
N GLY A 296 -25.80 18.08 -1.64
CA GLY A 296 -26.47 19.03 -0.76
C GLY A 296 -26.09 20.52 -0.83
N GLU A 297 -24.96 20.91 -1.41
CA GLU A 297 -24.61 22.34 -1.53
C GLU A 297 -24.82 22.85 -2.95
N GLY A 298 -26.09 22.98 -3.33
CA GLY A 298 -26.52 23.64 -4.55
C GLY A 298 -27.84 24.35 -4.32
N LEU A 299 -27.81 25.68 -4.45
CA LEU A 299 -28.91 26.66 -4.41
C LEU A 299 -29.27 27.16 -2.99
N LYS A 300 -29.09 28.45 -2.67
CA LYS A 300 -29.72 29.67 -3.23
C LYS A 300 -28.76 30.87 -3.05
N SER A 301 -28.83 32.02 -3.70
CA SER A 301 -29.44 32.59 -4.91
C SER A 301 -29.13 34.10 -4.81
N THR A 302 -28.64 34.75 -5.86
CA THR A 302 -28.98 36.15 -6.18
C THR A 302 -28.60 36.41 -7.65
N GLY A 303 -29.54 36.98 -8.42
CA GLY A 303 -29.22 37.64 -9.70
C GLY A 303 -29.87 37.08 -10.98
N THR A 304 -31.19 37.00 -11.02
CA THR A 304 -32.11 36.99 -12.19
C THR A 304 -31.67 37.82 -13.43
N VAL A 305 -31.24 37.11 -14.49
CA VAL A 305 -31.56 37.15 -15.97
C VAL A 305 -31.49 38.47 -16.83
N PRO A 306 -31.60 38.43 -18.19
CA PRO A 306 -30.69 37.86 -19.21
C PRO A 306 -30.58 38.76 -20.51
N SER A 307 -30.10 38.19 -21.63
CA SER A 307 -30.17 38.64 -23.06
C SER A 307 -29.01 39.53 -23.55
N MET A 308 -28.46 39.46 -24.79
CA MET A 308 -28.85 38.80 -26.06
C MET A 308 -27.69 38.95 -27.09
N GLY A 309 -27.54 38.00 -28.04
CA GLY A 309 -26.81 38.14 -29.34
C GLY A 309 -25.28 38.04 -29.26
N VAL A 310 -24.51 37.44 -30.18
CA VAL A 310 -24.64 37.30 -31.65
C VAL A 310 -23.70 36.17 -32.15
N ILE A 311 -24.24 35.21 -32.92
CA ILE A 311 -23.83 34.67 -34.27
C ILE A 311 -22.31 34.72 -34.61
N GLU A 312 -21.60 33.64 -35.01
CA GLU A 312 -21.54 32.96 -36.34
C GLU A 312 -20.79 31.60 -36.21
N ASN A 313 -21.38 30.44 -36.55
CA ASN A 313 -21.42 29.72 -37.86
C ASN A 313 -20.03 29.18 -38.32
N GLU A 314 -19.65 27.95 -37.96
CA GLU A 314 -19.91 26.65 -38.64
C GLU A 314 -19.26 26.51 -40.04
N GLY A 315 -18.36 25.53 -40.14
CA GLY A 315 -17.71 25.10 -41.37
C GLY A 315 -17.49 23.58 -41.39
N SER A 316 -18.36 22.91 -42.14
CA SER A 316 -18.18 21.70 -42.96
C SER A 316 -17.99 20.32 -42.32
N GLU A 317 -18.82 19.42 -42.82
CA GLU A 317 -19.02 18.01 -42.51
C GLU A 317 -17.99 17.03 -43.14
N THR A 318 -18.07 15.81 -42.60
CA THR A 318 -17.90 14.47 -43.22
C THR A 318 -16.61 13.68 -42.97
N GLY A 319 -16.79 12.48 -42.40
CA GLY A 319 -16.08 11.28 -42.90
C GLY A 319 -15.31 10.40 -41.92
N SER A 320 -16.02 9.51 -41.23
CA SER A 320 -15.68 8.08 -41.07
C SER A 320 -14.54 7.62 -40.14
N GLY A 321 -14.94 7.18 -38.94
CA GLY A 321 -14.66 5.85 -38.39
C GLY A 321 -13.21 5.41 -38.12
N SER A 322 -12.78 5.45 -36.86
CA SER A 322 -11.99 4.37 -36.26
C SER A 322 -12.19 4.35 -34.75
N GLU A 323 -12.46 3.15 -34.25
CA GLU A 323 -12.77 2.84 -32.86
C GLU A 323 -11.56 3.02 -31.93
N GLY A 324 -11.87 3.28 -30.65
CA GLY A 324 -11.04 2.88 -29.53
C GLY A 324 -10.22 4.00 -28.90
N GLU A 325 -10.55 4.28 -27.64
CA GLU A 325 -9.88 5.22 -26.72
C GLU A 325 -10.15 6.71 -26.95
N SER A 326 -11.18 7.24 -26.27
CA SER A 326 -10.99 8.46 -25.48
C SER A 326 -12.18 8.71 -24.54
N GLY A 327 -11.86 9.30 -23.39
CA GLY A 327 -12.82 10.20 -22.74
C GLY A 327 -13.68 9.61 -21.64
N LEU A 328 -13.10 8.94 -20.63
CA LEU A 328 -13.68 9.08 -19.30
C LEU A 328 -13.51 10.55 -18.90
N SER A 329 -14.54 11.35 -19.17
CA SER A 329 -14.64 12.74 -18.74
C SER A 329 -14.26 12.82 -17.26
N LYS A 330 -13.10 13.44 -16.97
CA LYS A 330 -12.69 13.86 -15.63
C LYS A 330 -13.78 14.80 -15.10
N ARG A 331 -14.82 14.26 -14.49
CA ARG A 331 -15.68 15.03 -13.59
C ARG A 331 -14.78 15.38 -12.39
N LYS A 332 -14.34 16.63 -12.31
CA LYS A 332 -13.60 17.17 -11.16
C LYS A 332 -14.55 17.23 -9.97
N GLY A 333 -14.76 16.10 -9.30
CA GLY A 333 -15.37 16.06 -7.98
C GLY A 333 -14.33 16.48 -6.93
N THR A 334 -14.77 17.10 -5.84
CA THR A 334 -13.92 17.30 -4.67
C THR A 334 -13.54 15.93 -4.09
N PRO A 335 -12.33 15.71 -3.57
CA PRO A 335 -12.00 14.43 -2.95
C PRO A 335 -12.84 14.22 -1.68
N PHE A 336 -13.19 12.96 -1.37
CA PHE A 336 -13.75 12.64 -0.05
C PHE A 336 -12.67 12.84 1.00
N VAL A 337 -13.01 13.40 2.16
CA VAL A 337 -12.02 13.66 3.20
C VAL A 337 -12.37 12.93 4.48
N TRP A 338 -11.46 12.06 4.91
CA TRP A 338 -11.57 11.23 6.10
C TRP A 338 -11.28 12.01 7.37
N ALA A 339 -10.27 12.89 7.30
CA ALA A 339 -9.90 13.85 8.33
C ALA A 339 -9.11 15.00 7.70
N ARG A 340 -9.31 16.21 8.18
CA ARG A 340 -8.65 17.43 7.71
C ARG A 340 -7.67 17.96 8.73
N ASP A 341 -6.60 18.55 8.20
CA ASP A 341 -5.72 19.50 8.86
C ASP A 341 -5.30 19.07 10.27
N PHE A 342 -4.79 17.85 10.40
CA PHE A 342 -4.28 17.31 11.66
C PHE A 342 -2.76 17.11 11.59
N PRO A 343 -2.06 17.34 12.71
CA PRO A 343 -0.61 17.20 12.73
C PRO A 343 -0.19 15.73 12.74
N ILE A 344 0.92 15.41 12.09
CA ILE A 344 1.68 14.20 12.40
C ILE A 344 2.61 14.52 13.57
N GLU A 345 2.37 13.88 14.71
CA GLU A 345 3.04 14.21 15.97
C GLU A 345 4.33 13.40 16.19
N SER A 346 4.44 12.20 15.62
CA SER A 346 5.58 11.33 15.89
C SER A 346 5.89 10.28 14.83
N VAL A 347 7.13 9.78 14.87
CA VAL A 347 7.57 8.54 14.23
C VAL A 347 7.63 7.44 15.28
N CYS A 348 7.08 6.27 14.97
CA CYS A 348 7.04 5.14 15.89
C CYS A 348 7.64 3.87 15.31
N ILE A 349 8.30 3.09 16.17
CA ILE A 349 8.52 1.66 15.96
C ILE A 349 7.41 0.93 16.73
N CYS A 350 6.62 0.13 16.01
CA CYS A 350 5.49 -0.61 16.58
C CYS A 350 5.71 -2.13 16.48
N GLU A 351 5.25 -2.86 17.49
CA GLU A 351 5.16 -4.33 17.46
C GLU A 351 4.04 -4.78 16.50
N MET A 352 4.28 -5.82 15.71
CA MET A 352 3.27 -6.42 14.84
C MET A 352 2.12 -7.04 15.66
N GLY A 353 0.90 -6.90 15.16
CA GLY A 353 -0.30 -7.44 15.80
C GLY A 353 -0.93 -6.46 16.80
N ALA A 354 -1.90 -5.68 16.31
CA ALA A 354 -2.69 -4.81 17.16
C ALA A 354 -3.45 -5.63 18.22
N LYS A 355 -3.59 -5.06 19.42
CA LYS A 355 -4.30 -5.69 20.54
C LYS A 355 -5.66 -5.03 20.72
N LYS A 356 -6.69 -5.84 20.95
CA LYS A 356 -8.02 -5.37 21.35
C LYS A 356 -7.93 -4.64 22.67
N LEU A 357 -8.58 -3.48 22.70
CA LEU A 357 -8.72 -2.67 23.89
C LEU A 357 -9.99 -3.07 24.62
N VAL A 358 -9.92 -3.11 25.94
CA VAL A 358 -11.09 -3.35 26.79
C VAL A 358 -11.71 -1.99 27.08
N PRO A 359 -12.98 -1.73 26.68
CA PRO A 359 -13.69 -0.53 27.07
C PRO A 359 -13.78 -0.43 28.58
N ASP A 360 -13.25 0.64 29.19
CA ASP A 360 -13.56 0.94 30.58
C ASP A 360 -14.89 1.68 30.64
N LEU A 361 -15.96 0.95 30.95
CA LEU A 361 -17.31 1.51 31.01
C LEU A 361 -17.53 2.37 32.28
N ASN A 362 -16.59 2.32 33.25
CA ASN A 362 -16.75 2.91 34.58
C ASN A 362 -15.56 3.76 35.06
N GLY A 363 -14.56 4.11 34.23
CA GLY A 363 -13.41 4.87 34.74
C GLY A 363 -12.35 5.34 33.73
N LYS A 364 -11.61 6.37 34.19
CA LYS A 364 -10.30 6.95 33.80
C LYS A 364 -9.91 7.17 32.34
N ASP A 365 -10.36 6.37 31.40
CA ASP A 365 -9.98 6.49 29.99
C ASP A 365 -10.98 7.31 29.15
N GLU A 366 -12.04 7.83 29.77
CA GLU A 366 -13.10 8.61 29.12
C GLU A 366 -13.71 7.90 27.89
N GLY A 367 -13.74 6.57 27.90
CA GLY A 367 -14.23 5.75 26.78
C GLY A 367 -13.26 5.64 25.61
N MET A 368 -12.02 6.12 25.74
CA MET A 368 -11.04 6.17 24.66
C MET A 368 -10.67 4.77 24.14
N ASN A 369 -10.61 3.76 25.00
CA ASN A 369 -10.40 2.38 24.54
C ASN A 369 -11.54 1.86 23.66
N ALA A 370 -12.78 2.24 23.96
CA ALA A 370 -13.95 1.86 23.14
C ALA A 370 -13.89 2.52 21.76
N ARG A 371 -13.49 3.80 21.74
CA ARG A 371 -13.31 4.64 20.55
C ARG A 371 -12.23 4.09 19.60
N LEU A 372 -11.07 3.72 20.14
CA LEU A 372 -9.98 3.15 19.35
C LEU A 372 -10.25 1.72 18.86
N GLY A 373 -10.85 0.88 19.70
CA GLY A 373 -11.11 -0.55 19.47
C GLY A 373 -9.86 -1.43 19.56
N GLU A 374 -8.81 -1.12 18.80
CA GLU A 374 -7.52 -1.81 18.85
C GLU A 374 -6.37 -0.81 18.77
N LYS A 375 -5.20 -1.15 19.33
CA LYS A 375 -3.97 -0.36 19.17
C LYS A 375 -2.74 -1.24 18.99
N TYR A 376 -1.74 -0.72 18.28
CA TYR A 376 -0.40 -1.29 18.27
C TYR A 376 0.35 -0.92 19.55
N ARG A 377 1.27 -1.78 19.96
CA ARG A 377 2.21 -1.44 21.03
C ARG A 377 3.37 -0.66 20.43
N VAL A 378 3.49 0.60 20.81
CA VAL A 378 4.65 1.44 20.49
C VAL A 378 5.81 1.01 21.39
N VAL A 379 6.95 0.67 20.80
CA VAL A 379 8.17 0.28 21.52
C VAL A 379 9.25 1.37 21.49
N ALA A 380 9.14 2.31 20.55
CA ALA A 380 9.89 3.55 20.54
C ALA A 380 9.11 4.62 19.77
N GLU A 381 9.28 5.86 20.20
CA GLU A 381 8.61 7.03 19.66
C GLU A 381 9.58 8.20 19.60
N LYS A 382 9.47 9.02 18.56
CA LYS A 382 10.21 10.27 18.44
C LYS A 382 9.32 11.37 17.87
N SER A 383 9.29 12.51 18.55
CA SER A 383 8.46 13.67 18.18
C SER A 383 8.82 14.20 16.79
N LEU A 384 7.78 14.61 16.06
CA LEU A 384 7.82 15.40 14.83
C LEU A 384 7.22 16.80 15.04
N LEU A 385 6.86 17.14 16.27
CA LEU A 385 6.57 18.51 16.66
C LEU A 385 7.92 19.22 16.86
N PHE A 386 8.37 19.88 15.80
CA PHE A 386 9.63 20.62 15.81
C PHE A 386 9.46 21.94 16.58
N GLY A 387 10.50 22.35 17.33
CA GLY A 387 10.51 23.64 18.04
C GLY A 387 9.66 23.71 19.31
N SER A 388 9.23 22.56 19.86
CA SER A 388 8.58 22.45 21.18
C SER A 388 9.58 22.38 22.33
#